data_AF-A0A7W0ZAU3-F1
#
_entry.id   AF-A0A7W0ZAU3-F1
#
_cell.length_a   1.000
_cell.length_b   1.000
_cell.length_c   1.000
_cell.angle_alpha   90.00
_cell.angle_beta   90.00
_cell.angle_gamma   90.00
#
_symmetry.space_group_name_H-M   'P 1'
#
loop_
_entity.id
_entity.type
_entity.pdbx_description
1 polymer ?
#
loop_
_entity_poly.entity_id
_entity_poly.type
_entity_poly.pdbx_seq_one_letter_code
_entity_poly.pdbx_strand_id
1 'polypeptide(L)'
;TERGREGAARVVPLILNNRKKPFDDVRVRRAMAYALDVEFIARTAYAGVLRPAKSPLTRFIPWAYTSKVQQYPHNPARANALLDDAGLRRGSNDVRFRTSFIYDAGFARQAELIKSQLGEVGIAVDLRLMDMNSWVRRLYIDKDFDMGYTNFTHPADPDVGWKRIYVCSNYVQAPFTNGSGYCNAEVDKLFDQATAELDQRKRGDIYKKLQRKLASDVPVIPIADGIGPWIYRSSEFRGFGNAGSKEQFAFGEKVWWTKGSPGRR
;
A
#
# COMPACT_ATOMS: atom_id res chain seq x y z
N THR A 1 2.76 0.37 23.26
CA THR A 1 2.93 -1.10 23.07
C THR A 1 2.17 -1.50 21.81
N GLU A 2 2.76 -2.30 20.93
CA GLU A 2 2.17 -2.67 19.62
C GLU A 2 1.33 -3.96 19.67
N ARG A 3 1.44 -4.76 20.75
CA ARG A 3 0.66 -6.00 20.95
C ARG A 3 -0.85 -5.72 21.02
N GLY A 4 -1.65 -6.48 20.28
CA GLY A 4 -3.11 -6.41 20.26
C GLY A 4 -3.71 -5.49 19.20
N ARG A 5 -2.87 -4.76 18.46
CA ARG A 5 -3.27 -3.80 17.40
C ARG A 5 -3.13 -4.36 15.99
N GLU A 6 -2.87 -5.66 15.85
CA GLU A 6 -2.52 -6.31 14.58
C GLU A 6 -3.65 -6.15 13.54
N GLY A 7 -4.90 -6.07 13.99
CA GLY A 7 -6.08 -5.85 13.12
C GLY A 7 -6.23 -4.43 12.54
N ALA A 8 -5.39 -3.47 12.96
CA ALA A 8 -5.37 -2.11 12.43
C ALA A 8 -4.08 -1.79 11.65
N ALA A 9 -3.27 -2.80 11.35
CA ALA A 9 -2.08 -2.64 10.54
C ALA A 9 -2.43 -2.15 9.13
N ARG A 10 -1.59 -1.29 8.58
CA ARG A 10 -1.76 -0.71 7.25
C ARG A 10 -0.53 -0.98 6.41
N VAL A 11 -0.75 -1.23 5.13
CA VAL A 11 0.27 -1.02 4.09
C VAL A 11 -0.21 0.14 3.24
N VAL A 12 0.69 1.05 2.93
CA VAL A 12 0.47 2.19 2.05
C VAL A 12 1.30 1.95 0.79
N PRO A 13 0.67 1.50 -0.30
CA PRO A 13 1.35 1.34 -1.58
C PRO A 13 1.08 2.51 -2.53
N LEU A 14 2.04 2.71 -3.44
CA LEU A 14 1.81 3.33 -4.73
C LEU A 14 1.19 2.29 -5.67
N ILE A 15 -0.02 2.54 -6.13
CA ILE A 15 -0.74 1.71 -7.11
C ILE A 15 -0.36 2.18 -8.51
N LEU A 16 -0.04 1.21 -9.37
CA LEU A 16 0.19 1.42 -10.80
C LEU A 16 -0.94 0.74 -11.58
N ASN A 17 -1.41 1.36 -12.66
CA ASN A 17 -2.42 0.75 -13.53
C ASN A 17 -1.76 -0.29 -14.47
N ASN A 18 -1.71 -1.54 -14.04
CA ASN A 18 -1.04 -2.64 -14.75
C ASN A 18 -1.72 -3.03 -16.07
N ARG A 19 -2.82 -2.37 -16.44
CA ARG A 19 -3.53 -2.55 -17.72
C ARG A 19 -3.26 -1.42 -18.71
N LYS A 20 -2.44 -0.43 -18.35
CA LYS A 20 -2.16 0.74 -19.17
C LYS A 20 -0.67 0.86 -19.44
N LYS A 21 -0.29 1.07 -20.70
CA LYS A 21 1.09 1.37 -21.08
C LYS A 21 1.57 2.67 -20.39
N PRO A 22 2.83 2.73 -19.92
CA PRO A 22 3.84 1.67 -19.94
C PRO A 22 3.85 0.74 -18.71
N PHE A 23 2.87 0.88 -17.81
CA PHE A 23 2.83 0.15 -16.53
C PHE A 23 2.40 -1.31 -16.67
N ASP A 24 1.90 -1.73 -17.84
CA ASP A 24 1.66 -3.12 -18.18
C ASP A 24 2.96 -3.94 -18.24
N ASP A 25 4.09 -3.31 -18.57
CA ASP A 25 5.41 -3.93 -18.54
C ASP A 25 6.01 -3.98 -17.10
N VAL A 26 6.28 -5.20 -16.62
CA VAL A 26 6.88 -5.41 -15.31
C VAL A 26 8.26 -4.76 -15.16
N ARG A 27 9.03 -4.60 -16.24
CA ARG A 27 10.34 -3.94 -16.21
C ARG A 27 10.20 -2.48 -15.81
N VAL A 28 9.15 -1.80 -16.28
CA VAL A 28 8.85 -0.40 -15.94
C VAL A 28 8.45 -0.29 -14.46
N ARG A 29 7.59 -1.19 -13.97
CA ARG A 29 7.20 -1.21 -12.55
C ARG A 29 8.38 -1.47 -11.63
N ARG A 30 9.26 -2.40 -12.01
CA ARG A 30 10.53 -2.68 -11.32
C ARG A 30 11.48 -1.49 -11.37
N ALA A 31 11.56 -0.79 -12.49
CA ALA A 31 12.37 0.40 -12.61
C ALA A 31 11.88 1.49 -11.65
N MET A 32 10.58 1.74 -11.60
CA MET A 32 9.98 2.67 -10.65
C MET A 32 10.26 2.26 -9.20
N ALA A 33 10.20 0.96 -8.87
CA ALA A 33 10.56 0.48 -7.54
C ALA A 33 12.03 0.75 -7.18
N TYR A 34 12.97 0.60 -8.12
CA TYR A 34 14.38 0.97 -7.93
C TYR A 34 14.60 2.49 -7.89
N ALA A 35 13.78 3.28 -8.58
CA ALA A 35 13.90 4.74 -8.60
C ALA A 35 13.53 5.37 -7.26
N LEU A 36 12.66 4.72 -6.47
CA LEU A 36 12.16 5.28 -5.22
C LEU A 36 13.05 4.92 -4.03
N ASP A 37 13.52 5.93 -3.29
CA ASP A 37 14.03 5.76 -1.93
C ASP A 37 12.85 5.63 -0.96
N VAL A 38 12.34 4.42 -0.89
CA VAL A 38 11.24 4.04 0.01
C VAL A 38 11.59 4.31 1.47
N GLU A 39 12.86 4.17 1.87
CA GLU A 39 13.27 4.44 3.25
C GLU A 39 13.19 5.93 3.59
N PHE A 40 13.66 6.79 2.69
CA PHE A 40 13.55 8.23 2.81
C PHE A 40 12.08 8.68 2.76
N ILE A 41 11.30 8.22 1.78
CA ILE A 41 9.89 8.60 1.65
C ILE A 41 9.12 8.23 2.92
N ALA A 42 9.27 7.00 3.41
CA ALA A 42 8.52 6.56 4.59
C ALA A 42 8.92 7.36 5.85
N ARG A 43 10.21 7.57 6.10
CA ARG A 43 10.69 8.35 7.26
C ARG A 43 10.22 9.81 7.20
N THR A 44 10.38 10.45 6.05
CA THR A 44 10.11 11.87 5.86
C THR A 44 8.61 12.17 5.86
N ALA A 45 7.80 11.31 5.23
CA ALA A 45 6.38 11.56 5.06
C ALA A 45 5.52 11.07 6.24
N TYR A 46 5.99 10.07 7.00
CA TYR A 46 5.24 9.52 8.14
C TYR A 46 5.88 9.78 9.51
N ALA A 47 6.97 10.55 9.58
CA ALA A 47 7.62 10.93 10.84
C ALA A 47 7.89 9.74 11.80
N GLY A 48 8.22 8.58 11.24
CA GLY A 48 8.50 7.35 11.98
C GLY A 48 7.26 6.58 12.49
N VAL A 49 6.05 7.09 12.28
CA VAL A 49 4.79 6.43 12.63
C VAL A 49 4.56 5.17 11.80
N LEU A 50 4.72 5.29 10.48
CA LEU A 50 4.85 4.16 9.57
C LEU A 50 6.32 3.99 9.21
N ARG A 51 6.72 2.75 8.98
CA ARG A 51 8.10 2.39 8.64
C ARG A 51 8.18 1.93 7.18
N PRO A 52 9.38 1.91 6.56
CA PRO A 52 9.53 1.47 5.18
C PRO A 52 8.99 0.06 4.99
N ALA A 53 8.09 -0.14 4.03
CA ALA A 53 7.56 -1.47 3.74
C ALA A 53 8.63 -2.32 3.05
N LYS A 54 8.82 -3.56 3.53
CA LYS A 54 9.80 -4.52 2.96
C LYS A 54 9.15 -5.70 2.24
N SER A 55 7.82 -5.74 2.22
CA SER A 55 7.01 -6.80 1.62
C SER A 55 5.61 -6.24 1.31
N PRO A 56 4.88 -6.83 0.34
CA PRO A 56 3.49 -6.45 0.09
C PRO A 56 2.52 -6.77 1.25
N LEU A 57 2.90 -7.67 2.16
CA LEU A 57 2.18 -7.95 3.40
C LEU A 57 2.86 -7.23 4.57
N THR A 58 2.05 -6.70 5.50
CA THR A 58 2.55 -5.99 6.68
C THR A 58 3.31 -6.88 7.66
N ARG A 59 4.35 -6.34 8.31
CA ARG A 59 5.13 -7.06 9.34
C ARG A 59 4.35 -7.40 10.61
N PHE A 60 3.19 -6.77 10.80
CA PHE A 60 2.33 -6.97 11.96
C PHE A 60 1.48 -8.25 11.88
N ILE A 61 1.65 -9.06 10.83
CA ILE A 61 1.10 -10.43 10.72
C ILE A 61 2.28 -11.42 10.66
N PRO A 62 3.00 -11.64 11.78
CA PRO A 62 4.32 -12.28 11.78
C PRO A 62 4.33 -13.73 11.30
N TRP A 63 3.24 -14.48 11.52
CA TRP A 63 3.14 -15.88 11.11
C TRP A 63 3.09 -16.06 9.57
N ALA A 64 2.56 -15.04 8.87
CA ALA A 64 2.45 -15.03 7.41
C ALA A 64 3.54 -14.18 6.75
N TYR A 65 4.12 -13.20 7.46
CA TYR A 65 5.08 -12.24 6.93
C TYR A 65 6.44 -12.85 6.55
N THR A 66 7.06 -12.30 5.50
CA THR A 66 8.49 -12.47 5.22
C THR A 66 9.07 -11.22 4.55
N SER A 67 10.28 -10.83 4.95
CA SER A 67 11.10 -9.85 4.24
C SER A 67 12.03 -10.50 3.20
N LYS A 68 12.09 -11.84 3.15
CA LYS A 68 12.89 -12.61 2.17
C LYS A 68 12.19 -12.67 0.81
N VAL A 69 11.95 -11.51 0.25
CA VAL A 69 11.38 -11.27 -1.08
C VAL A 69 12.36 -10.47 -1.93
N GLN A 70 12.11 -10.36 -3.24
CA GLN A 70 12.86 -9.44 -4.07
C GLN A 70 12.77 -8.02 -3.49
N GLN A 71 13.92 -7.43 -3.19
CA GLN A 71 14.01 -6.05 -2.71
C GLN A 71 14.39 -5.13 -3.87
N TYR A 72 14.00 -3.86 -3.76
CA TYR A 72 14.31 -2.80 -4.70
C TYR A 72 14.99 -1.66 -3.92
N PRO A 73 16.26 -1.83 -3.49
CA PRO A 73 17.00 -0.74 -2.87
C PRO A 73 17.08 0.45 -3.85
N HIS A 74 17.07 1.67 -3.34
CA HIS A 74 17.17 2.87 -4.17
C HIS A 74 18.41 2.80 -5.07
N ASN A 75 18.18 2.71 -6.38
CA ASN A 75 19.21 2.57 -7.39
C ASN A 75 18.73 3.19 -8.72
N PRO A 76 18.86 4.51 -8.88
CA PRO A 76 18.48 5.21 -10.11
C PRO A 76 19.20 4.68 -11.36
N ALA A 77 20.44 4.19 -11.24
CA ALA A 77 21.16 3.61 -12.38
C ALA A 77 20.49 2.32 -12.88
N ARG A 78 20.09 1.43 -11.97
CA ARG A 78 19.34 0.21 -12.32
C ARG A 78 17.96 0.53 -12.87
N ALA A 79 17.30 1.55 -12.32
CA ALA A 79 16.03 2.04 -12.86
C ALA A 79 16.16 2.53 -14.30
N ASN A 80 17.16 3.37 -14.60
CA ASN A 80 17.44 3.84 -15.96
C ASN A 80 17.67 2.66 -16.92
N ALA A 81 18.52 1.69 -16.54
CA ALA A 81 18.79 0.51 -17.38
C ALA A 81 17.52 -0.30 -17.71
N LEU A 82 16.65 -0.53 -16.71
CA LEU A 82 15.38 -1.23 -16.93
C LEU A 82 14.41 -0.45 -17.83
N LEU A 83 14.40 0.89 -17.75
CA LEU A 83 13.60 1.74 -18.63
C LEU A 83 14.15 1.72 -20.07
N ASP A 84 15.47 1.70 -20.24
CA ASP A 84 16.12 1.56 -21.55
C ASP A 84 15.82 0.18 -22.18
N ASP A 85 15.91 -0.89 -21.40
CA ASP A 85 15.55 -2.25 -21.83
C ASP A 85 14.06 -2.36 -22.21
N ALA A 86 13.20 -1.58 -21.53
CA ALA A 86 11.78 -1.46 -21.86
C ALA A 86 11.51 -0.59 -23.09
N GLY A 87 12.54 -0.04 -23.73
CA GLY A 87 12.42 0.83 -24.91
C GLY A 87 12.01 2.27 -24.60
N LEU A 88 11.93 2.65 -23.33
CA LEU A 88 11.52 3.99 -22.87
C LEU A 88 12.75 4.89 -22.73
N ARG A 89 13.49 5.12 -23.81
CA ARG A 89 14.70 5.96 -23.80
C ARG A 89 14.38 7.42 -23.48
N ARG A 90 15.36 8.15 -22.93
CA ARG A 90 15.23 9.60 -22.71
C ARG A 90 15.07 10.33 -24.05
N GLY A 91 14.09 11.22 -24.11
CA GLY A 91 13.91 12.16 -25.21
C GLY A 91 14.89 13.35 -25.14
N SER A 92 14.78 14.27 -26.09
CA SER A 92 15.64 15.46 -26.17
C SER A 92 15.52 16.43 -24.99
N ASN A 93 14.41 16.36 -24.25
CA ASN A 93 14.15 17.13 -23.05
C ASN A 93 14.44 16.35 -21.75
N ASP A 94 15.21 15.27 -21.84
CA ASP A 94 15.53 14.36 -20.74
C ASP A 94 14.32 13.60 -20.15
N VAL A 95 13.15 13.67 -20.79
CA VAL A 95 11.93 12.94 -20.39
C VAL A 95 11.77 11.66 -21.22
N ARG A 96 11.54 10.52 -20.55
CA ARG A 96 11.22 9.22 -21.14
C ARG A 96 9.73 9.09 -21.46
N PHE A 97 8.88 9.42 -20.48
CA PHE A 97 7.43 9.50 -20.65
C PHE A 97 6.79 10.41 -19.61
N ARG A 98 5.55 10.84 -19.88
CA ARG A 98 4.72 11.62 -18.96
C ARG A 98 3.61 10.75 -18.38
N THR A 99 3.28 10.98 -17.13
CA THR A 99 2.21 10.26 -16.43
C THR A 99 1.51 11.14 -15.41
N SER A 100 0.31 10.75 -14.99
CA SER A 100 -0.49 11.42 -13.96
C SER A 100 -0.50 10.64 -12.65
N PHE A 101 -0.51 11.36 -11.54
CA PHE A 101 -0.55 10.78 -10.21
C PHE A 101 -1.70 11.39 -9.41
N ILE A 102 -2.75 10.59 -9.19
CA ILE A 102 -3.91 10.97 -8.38
C ILE A 102 -3.67 10.67 -6.89
N TYR A 103 -4.00 11.63 -6.02
CA TYR A 103 -3.82 11.48 -4.58
C TYR A 103 -4.80 12.36 -3.80
N ASP A 104 -5.08 11.97 -2.56
CA ASP A 104 -5.84 12.76 -1.58
C ASP A 104 -4.91 13.73 -0.82
N ALA A 105 -5.46 14.81 -0.25
CA ALA A 105 -4.72 15.84 0.49
C ALA A 105 -3.82 15.27 1.60
N GLY A 106 -4.24 14.18 2.25
CA GLY A 106 -3.44 13.50 3.28
C GLY A 106 -2.13 12.87 2.78
N PHE A 107 -1.91 12.84 1.45
CA PHE A 107 -0.74 12.24 0.81
C PHE A 107 0.12 13.22 0.00
N ALA A 108 -0.09 14.54 0.14
CA ALA A 108 0.63 15.53 -0.66
C ALA A 108 2.16 15.44 -0.55
N ARG A 109 2.67 15.20 0.66
CA ARG A 109 4.12 15.08 0.89
C ARG A 109 4.71 13.85 0.20
N GLN A 110 3.99 12.72 0.23
CA GLN A 110 4.37 11.48 -0.45
C GLN A 110 4.36 11.69 -1.96
N ALA A 111 3.34 12.38 -2.47
CA ALA A 111 3.18 12.65 -3.89
C ALA A 111 4.33 13.47 -4.47
N GLU A 112 4.72 14.55 -3.79
CA GLU A 112 5.85 15.39 -4.22
C GLU A 112 7.19 14.65 -4.18
N LEU A 113 7.44 13.86 -3.12
CA LEU A 113 8.68 13.07 -3.01
C LEU A 113 8.78 12.01 -4.11
N ILE A 114 7.68 11.30 -4.39
CA ILE A 114 7.60 10.30 -5.47
C ILE A 114 7.81 10.97 -6.82
N LYS A 115 7.14 12.10 -7.09
CA LYS A 115 7.33 12.88 -8.32
C LYS A 115 8.78 13.30 -8.52
N SER A 116 9.42 13.82 -7.49
CA SER A 116 10.83 14.25 -7.54
C SER A 116 11.75 13.09 -7.95
N GLN A 117 11.66 11.97 -7.23
CA GLN A 117 12.54 10.82 -7.45
C GLN A 117 12.28 10.10 -8.80
N LEU A 118 11.02 10.06 -9.25
CA LEU A 118 10.70 9.57 -10.59
C LEU A 118 11.22 10.51 -11.68
N GLY A 119 11.25 11.82 -11.43
CA GLY A 119 11.83 12.82 -12.32
C GLY A 119 13.33 12.58 -12.58
N GLU A 120 14.09 12.15 -11.57
CA GLU A 120 15.53 11.84 -11.71
C GLU A 120 15.81 10.72 -12.74
N VAL A 121 14.87 9.80 -12.95
CA VAL A 121 14.98 8.73 -13.94
C VAL A 121 14.24 9.05 -15.26
N GLY A 122 13.80 10.30 -15.44
CA GLY A 122 13.16 10.79 -16.66
C GLY A 122 11.66 10.53 -16.74
N ILE A 123 10.99 10.21 -15.64
CA ILE A 123 9.54 10.03 -15.59
C ILE A 123 8.90 11.33 -15.11
N ALA A 124 8.25 12.05 -16.03
CA ALA A 124 7.62 13.33 -15.71
C ALA A 124 6.20 13.11 -15.15
N VAL A 125 5.99 13.45 -13.87
CA VAL A 125 4.73 13.21 -13.16
C VAL A 125 3.91 14.49 -13.00
N ASP A 126 2.66 14.45 -13.45
CA ASP A 126 1.62 15.45 -13.22
C ASP A 126 0.80 15.09 -11.97
N LEU A 127 0.90 15.91 -10.92
CA LEU A 127 0.20 15.66 -9.66
C LEU A 127 -1.24 16.17 -9.73
N ARG A 128 -2.19 15.31 -9.36
CA ARG A 128 -3.62 15.62 -9.38
C ARG A 128 -4.23 15.36 -8.01
N LEU A 129 -4.38 16.44 -7.24
CA LEU A 129 -5.11 16.42 -5.98
C LEU A 129 -6.59 16.17 -6.24
N MET A 130 -7.18 15.22 -5.50
CA MET A 130 -8.60 14.87 -5.59
C MET A 130 -9.19 14.73 -4.19
N ASP A 131 -10.49 15.00 -4.06
CA ASP A 131 -11.25 14.57 -2.90
C ASP A 131 -11.41 13.04 -2.89
N MET A 132 -11.73 12.47 -1.72
CA MET A 132 -11.85 11.02 -1.54
C MET A 132 -12.83 10.37 -2.52
N ASN A 133 -13.99 10.98 -2.80
CA ASN A 133 -15.01 10.37 -3.64
C ASN A 133 -14.55 10.31 -5.10
N SER A 134 -14.01 11.42 -5.60
CA SER A 134 -13.42 11.49 -6.95
C SER A 134 -12.25 10.52 -7.10
N TRP A 135 -11.39 10.44 -6.08
CA TRP A 135 -10.26 9.53 -6.05
C TRP A 135 -10.70 8.05 -6.08
N VAL A 136 -11.66 7.65 -5.22
CA VAL A 136 -12.20 6.29 -5.19
C VAL A 136 -12.82 5.94 -6.53
N ARG A 137 -13.60 6.86 -7.10
CA ARG A 137 -14.27 6.65 -8.39
C ARG A 137 -13.24 6.41 -9.50
N ARG A 138 -12.25 7.29 -9.65
CA ARG A 138 -11.24 7.14 -10.70
C ARG A 138 -10.38 5.89 -10.53
N LEU A 139 -9.94 5.58 -9.32
CA LEU A 139 -9.06 4.45 -9.09
C LEU A 139 -9.79 3.10 -9.20
N TYR A 140 -10.97 2.98 -8.59
CA TYR A 140 -11.63 1.68 -8.43
C TYR A 140 -12.82 1.44 -9.35
N ILE A 141 -13.53 2.48 -9.81
CA ILE A 141 -14.75 2.35 -10.60
C ILE A 141 -14.43 2.57 -12.09
N ASP A 142 -13.99 3.77 -12.42
CA ASP A 142 -13.75 4.18 -13.81
C ASP A 142 -12.41 3.64 -14.34
N LYS A 143 -11.48 3.28 -13.44
CA LYS A 143 -10.10 2.85 -13.74
C LYS A 143 -9.31 3.87 -14.57
N ASP A 144 -9.72 5.14 -14.52
CA ASP A 144 -9.08 6.28 -15.20
C ASP A 144 -7.98 6.88 -14.33
N PHE A 145 -6.85 6.17 -14.27
CA PHE A 145 -5.65 6.63 -13.58
C PHE A 145 -4.41 5.95 -14.16
N ASP A 146 -3.24 6.57 -13.96
CA ASP A 146 -1.95 5.94 -14.23
C ASP A 146 -1.32 5.45 -12.93
N MET A 147 -1.14 6.39 -11.99
CA MET A 147 -0.62 6.15 -10.65
C MET A 147 -1.62 6.66 -9.61
N GLY A 148 -1.77 5.92 -8.52
CA GLY A 148 -2.62 6.31 -7.40
C GLY A 148 -2.00 5.97 -6.05
N TYR A 149 -2.30 6.74 -5.02
CA TYR A 149 -1.79 6.47 -3.67
C TYR A 149 -2.93 6.08 -2.74
N THR A 150 -2.77 4.98 -2.00
CA THR A 150 -3.81 4.53 -1.08
C THR A 150 -3.23 3.94 0.20
N ASN A 151 -4.11 3.64 1.15
CA ASN A 151 -3.80 2.79 2.28
C ASN A 151 -4.75 1.58 2.28
N PHE A 152 -4.22 0.43 2.69
CA PHE A 152 -5.01 -0.78 2.91
C PHE A 152 -4.84 -1.23 4.35
N THR A 153 -5.94 -1.27 5.09
CA THR A 153 -6.00 -1.93 6.39
C THR A 153 -5.96 -3.44 6.20
N HIS A 154 -5.09 -4.09 6.96
CA HIS A 154 -4.93 -5.54 7.00
C HIS A 154 -5.45 -6.04 8.35
N PRO A 155 -6.60 -6.73 8.35
CA PRO A 155 -7.01 -7.53 9.49
C PRO A 155 -5.96 -8.58 9.82
N ALA A 156 -6.01 -9.15 11.03
CA ALA A 156 -5.06 -10.16 11.48
C ALA A 156 -5.00 -11.41 10.57
N ASP A 157 -6.10 -11.69 9.85
CA ASP A 157 -6.16 -12.72 8.82
C ASP A 157 -5.96 -12.10 7.42
N PRO A 158 -4.88 -12.49 6.67
CA PRO A 158 -4.61 -11.96 5.33
C PRO A 158 -5.71 -12.26 4.30
N ASP A 159 -6.49 -13.33 4.45
CA ASP A 159 -7.53 -13.69 3.50
C ASP A 159 -8.64 -12.63 3.42
N VAL A 160 -8.97 -12.01 4.56
CA VAL A 160 -10.06 -11.02 4.67
C VAL A 160 -9.71 -9.67 4.00
N GLY A 161 -8.48 -9.20 4.14
CA GLY A 161 -8.11 -7.84 3.73
C GLY A 161 -7.07 -7.73 2.63
N TRP A 162 -6.19 -8.73 2.50
CA TRP A 162 -5.05 -8.68 1.57
C TRP A 162 -5.37 -9.34 0.23
N LYS A 163 -6.05 -10.50 0.25
CA LYS A 163 -6.47 -11.25 -0.97
C LYS A 163 -7.17 -10.37 -1.99
N ARG A 164 -8.13 -9.56 -1.54
CA ARG A 164 -8.96 -8.66 -2.36
C ARG A 164 -8.16 -7.67 -3.23
N ILE A 165 -6.92 -7.37 -2.86
CA ILE A 165 -6.09 -6.38 -3.59
C ILE A 165 -5.51 -6.99 -4.86
N TYR A 166 -5.31 -8.32 -4.91
CA TYR A 166 -4.47 -8.97 -5.92
C TYR A 166 -5.18 -10.05 -6.74
N VAL A 167 -6.30 -10.60 -6.28
CA VAL A 167 -6.99 -11.66 -7.03
C VAL A 167 -7.65 -11.11 -8.29
N CYS A 168 -7.61 -11.89 -9.38
CA CYS A 168 -8.18 -11.49 -10.67
C CYS A 168 -9.68 -11.22 -10.57
N SER A 169 -10.41 -12.08 -9.85
CA SER A 169 -11.86 -12.00 -9.67
C SER A 169 -12.34 -10.73 -8.96
N ASN A 170 -11.43 -10.04 -8.26
CA ASN A 170 -11.75 -8.80 -7.58
C ASN A 170 -11.33 -7.55 -8.35
N TYR A 171 -11.00 -7.66 -9.64
CA TYR A 171 -10.92 -6.52 -10.56
C TYR A 171 -12.33 -6.13 -11.03
N VAL A 172 -13.10 -5.56 -10.10
CA VAL A 172 -14.50 -5.15 -10.31
C VAL A 172 -14.67 -3.65 -10.10
N GLN A 173 -15.81 -3.11 -10.51
CA GLN A 173 -16.19 -1.70 -10.30
C GLN A 173 -16.77 -1.49 -8.89
N ALA A 174 -15.94 -1.69 -7.86
CA ALA A 174 -16.32 -1.42 -6.47
C ALA A 174 -15.14 -0.83 -5.68
N PRO A 175 -15.39 0.03 -4.67
CA PRO A 175 -14.33 0.66 -3.88
C PRO A 175 -13.39 -0.35 -3.19
N PHE A 176 -12.10 -0.01 -3.09
CA PHE A 176 -11.10 -0.76 -2.31
C PHE A 176 -10.94 -2.23 -2.71
N THR A 177 -11.19 -2.52 -3.99
CA THR A 177 -10.97 -3.82 -4.63
C THR A 177 -9.59 -3.86 -5.29
N ASN A 178 -9.37 -4.76 -6.26
CA ASN A 178 -8.14 -4.75 -7.04
C ASN A 178 -8.09 -3.48 -7.90
N GLY A 179 -7.41 -2.45 -7.39
CA GLY A 179 -7.24 -1.18 -8.09
C GLY A 179 -6.23 -1.26 -9.23
N SER A 180 -5.15 -2.01 -9.04
CA SER A 180 -4.03 -2.10 -9.99
C SER A 180 -4.37 -2.79 -11.31
N GLY A 181 -5.44 -3.59 -11.34
CA GLY A 181 -5.76 -4.46 -12.47
C GLY A 181 -4.80 -5.65 -12.62
N TYR A 182 -3.93 -5.90 -11.65
CA TYR A 182 -3.09 -7.11 -11.62
C TYR A 182 -3.93 -8.37 -11.73
N CYS A 183 -3.47 -9.36 -12.48
CA CYS A 183 -4.09 -10.67 -12.54
C CYS A 183 -3.04 -11.71 -12.89
N ASN A 184 -2.91 -12.73 -12.05
CA ASN A 184 -1.97 -13.82 -12.24
C ASN A 184 -2.55 -15.13 -11.67
N ALA A 185 -2.72 -16.14 -12.53
CA ALA A 185 -3.33 -17.41 -12.15
C ALA A 185 -2.54 -18.17 -11.05
N GLU A 186 -1.21 -18.00 -10.98
CA GLU A 186 -0.39 -18.57 -9.92
C GLU A 186 -0.72 -17.91 -8.57
N VAL A 187 -0.93 -16.59 -8.55
CA VAL A 187 -1.31 -15.84 -7.35
C VAL A 187 -2.70 -16.23 -6.89
N ASP A 188 -3.68 -16.31 -7.80
CA ASP A 188 -5.03 -16.75 -7.49
C ASP A 188 -5.01 -18.16 -6.87
N LYS A 189 -4.31 -19.10 -7.49
CA LYS A 189 -4.15 -20.48 -6.98
C LYS A 189 -3.52 -20.51 -5.59
N LEU A 190 -2.47 -19.72 -5.35
CA LEU A 190 -1.83 -19.64 -4.03
C LEU A 190 -2.78 -19.04 -2.97
N PHE A 191 -3.59 -18.05 -3.33
CA PHE A 191 -4.61 -17.53 -2.42
C PHE A 191 -5.66 -18.58 -2.09
N ASP A 192 -6.15 -19.34 -3.07
CA ASP A 192 -7.15 -20.40 -2.84
C ASP A 192 -6.59 -21.53 -1.98
N GLN A 193 -5.32 -21.91 -2.19
CA GLN A 193 -4.61 -22.84 -1.30
C GLN A 193 -4.51 -22.30 0.13
N ALA A 194 -4.20 -21.01 0.29
CA ALA A 194 -4.14 -20.38 1.61
C ALA A 194 -5.50 -20.29 2.29
N THR A 195 -6.59 -20.09 1.54
CA THR A 195 -7.97 -20.09 2.06
C THR A 195 -8.37 -21.48 2.55
N ALA A 196 -7.96 -22.56 1.86
CA ALA A 196 -8.33 -23.94 2.20
C ALA A 196 -7.45 -24.60 3.28
N GLU A 197 -6.27 -24.05 3.57
CA GLU A 197 -5.32 -24.63 4.54
C GLU A 197 -5.65 -24.22 5.98
N LEU A 198 -5.93 -25.22 6.84
CA LEU A 198 -6.30 -25.01 8.24
C LEU A 198 -5.08 -24.93 9.17
N ASP A 199 -3.95 -25.52 8.79
CA ASP A 199 -2.71 -25.42 9.57
C ASP A 199 -2.04 -24.05 9.35
N GLN A 200 -1.98 -23.24 10.41
CA GLN A 200 -1.45 -21.87 10.33
C GLN A 200 -0.01 -21.81 9.83
N ARG A 201 0.82 -22.80 10.15
CA ARG A 201 2.23 -22.81 9.73
C ARG A 201 2.33 -23.06 8.23
N LYS A 202 1.63 -24.08 7.70
CA LYS A 202 1.56 -24.37 6.26
C LYS A 202 0.97 -23.21 5.48
N ARG A 203 -0.12 -22.61 6.00
CA ARG A 203 -0.75 -21.42 5.44
C ARG A 203 0.21 -20.23 5.41
N GLY A 204 0.98 -20.03 6.48
CA GLY A 204 2.04 -19.02 6.54
C GLY A 204 3.09 -19.21 5.44
N ASP A 205 3.50 -20.46 5.15
CA ASP A 205 4.47 -20.74 4.08
C ASP A 205 3.90 -20.46 2.68
N ILE A 206 2.60 -20.67 2.46
CA ILE A 206 1.90 -20.25 1.24
C ILE A 206 1.92 -18.72 1.12
N TYR A 207 1.61 -17.99 2.19
CA TYR A 207 1.67 -16.52 2.18
C TYR A 207 3.08 -15.97 1.92
N LYS A 208 4.13 -16.66 2.37
CA LYS A 208 5.52 -16.29 2.03
C LYS A 208 5.84 -16.53 0.55
N LYS A 209 5.24 -17.53 -0.10
CA LYS A 209 5.32 -17.72 -1.56
C LYS A 209 4.59 -16.59 -2.30
N LEU A 210 3.37 -16.25 -1.87
CA LEU A 210 2.60 -15.12 -2.40
C LEU A 210 3.41 -13.81 -2.35
N GLN A 211 3.98 -13.46 -1.19
CA GLN A 211 4.79 -12.25 -1.06
C GLN A 211 6.00 -12.23 -2.02
N ARG A 212 6.68 -13.36 -2.23
CA ARG A 212 7.78 -13.47 -3.20
C ARG A 212 7.31 -13.24 -4.63
N LYS A 213 6.18 -13.85 -5.01
CA LYS A 213 5.60 -13.68 -6.34
C LYS A 213 5.17 -12.24 -6.60
N LEU A 214 4.42 -11.65 -5.65
CA LEU A 214 3.97 -10.26 -5.74
C LEU A 214 5.15 -9.28 -5.75
N ALA A 215 6.20 -9.51 -4.96
CA ALA A 215 7.39 -8.67 -5.00
C ALA A 215 8.12 -8.74 -6.35
N SER A 216 8.16 -9.92 -7.00
CA SER A 216 8.71 -10.06 -8.35
C SER A 216 7.85 -9.32 -9.39
N ASP A 217 6.53 -9.46 -9.30
CA ASP A 217 5.61 -8.94 -10.31
C ASP A 217 5.33 -7.43 -10.14
N VAL A 218 5.65 -6.86 -8.98
CA VAL A 218 5.46 -5.45 -8.62
C VAL A 218 4.09 -4.92 -9.06
N PRO A 219 2.97 -5.55 -8.63
CA PRO A 219 1.64 -5.07 -9.00
C PRO A 219 1.31 -3.70 -8.40
N VAL A 220 1.95 -3.41 -7.26
CA VAL A 220 1.99 -2.14 -6.56
C VAL A 220 3.39 -2.00 -5.95
N ILE A 221 3.79 -0.78 -5.58
CA ILE A 221 5.06 -0.53 -4.87
C ILE A 221 4.73 -0.22 -3.40
N PRO A 222 5.01 -1.14 -2.44
CA PRO A 222 4.81 -0.87 -1.02
C PRO A 222 5.75 0.25 -0.54
N ILE A 223 5.21 1.34 -0.01
CA ILE A 223 6.01 2.47 0.48
C ILE A 223 6.20 2.39 1.99
N ALA A 224 5.10 2.28 2.73
CA ALA A 224 5.16 2.26 4.18
C ALA A 224 4.20 1.22 4.76
N ASP A 225 4.56 0.65 5.90
CA ASP A 225 3.68 -0.20 6.69
C ASP A 225 3.84 0.09 8.19
N GLY A 226 2.73 -0.03 8.91
CA GLY A 226 2.66 0.40 10.31
C GLY A 226 1.26 0.36 10.85
N ILE A 227 1.13 0.70 12.12
CA ILE A 227 -0.15 0.84 12.79
C ILE A 227 -0.36 2.34 13.01
N GLY A 228 -1.47 2.87 12.51
CA GLY A 228 -1.83 4.27 12.73
C GLY A 228 -2.05 4.55 14.22
N PRO A 229 -1.57 5.67 14.76
CA PRO A 229 -1.72 5.99 16.17
C PRO A 229 -3.15 6.48 16.42
N TRP A 230 -3.70 6.06 17.55
CA TRP A 230 -4.85 6.73 18.15
C TRP A 230 -4.31 7.76 19.13
N ILE A 231 -4.66 9.02 18.92
CA ILE A 231 -4.22 10.13 19.76
C ILE A 231 -5.45 10.62 20.53
N TYR A 232 -5.36 10.63 21.85
CA TYR A 232 -6.41 11.12 22.73
C TYR A 232 -5.81 11.78 23.97
N ARG A 233 -6.58 12.67 24.58
CA ARG A 233 -6.18 13.38 25.80
C ARG A 233 -6.40 12.49 27.01
N SER A 234 -5.37 11.74 27.40
CA SER A 234 -5.45 10.77 28.50
C SER A 234 -5.76 11.37 29.87
N SER A 235 -5.57 12.69 30.05
CA SER A 235 -5.96 13.41 31.28
C SER A 235 -7.46 13.69 31.38
N GLU A 236 -8.20 13.51 30.28
CA GLU A 236 -9.63 13.83 30.20
C GLU A 236 -10.47 12.64 29.78
N PHE A 237 -9.88 11.65 29.12
CA PHE A 237 -10.61 10.52 28.58
C PHE A 237 -9.94 9.20 28.95
N ARG A 238 -10.76 8.23 29.33
CA ARG A 238 -10.38 6.85 29.67
C ARG A 238 -11.22 5.86 28.87
N GLY A 239 -10.79 4.60 28.88
CA GLY A 239 -11.53 3.49 28.26
C GLY A 239 -11.29 3.26 26.77
N PHE A 240 -10.28 3.91 26.18
CA PHE A 240 -9.71 3.49 24.91
C PHE A 240 -9.03 2.12 25.08
N GLY A 241 -9.39 1.16 24.23
CA GLY A 241 -8.76 -0.16 24.22
C GLY A 241 -7.48 -0.24 23.38
N ASN A 242 -7.12 -1.45 22.97
CA ASN A 242 -5.92 -1.74 22.20
C ASN A 242 -6.15 -1.72 20.68
N ALA A 243 -6.86 -0.73 20.13
CA ALA A 243 -7.04 -0.44 18.70
C ALA A 243 -7.11 -1.65 17.75
N GLY A 244 -7.68 -2.77 18.21
CA GLY A 244 -7.82 -3.99 17.43
C GLY A 244 -8.97 -3.87 16.44
N SER A 245 -9.19 -4.89 15.61
CA SER A 245 -10.26 -4.89 14.61
C SER A 245 -11.65 -4.62 15.21
N LYS A 246 -11.93 -5.07 16.44
CA LYS A 246 -13.18 -4.78 17.16
C LYS A 246 -13.35 -3.29 17.51
N GLU A 247 -12.26 -2.59 17.80
CA GLU A 247 -12.32 -1.20 18.28
C GLU A 247 -12.36 -0.18 17.14
N GLN A 248 -12.07 -0.58 15.90
CA GLN A 248 -12.30 0.28 14.72
C GLN A 248 -13.78 0.62 14.52
N PHE A 249 -14.69 -0.29 14.89
CA PHE A 249 -16.13 -0.12 14.68
C PHE A 249 -16.91 0.14 15.97
N ALA A 250 -16.34 -0.17 17.14
CA ALA A 250 -16.90 0.13 18.46
C ALA A 250 -16.23 1.36 19.14
N PHE A 251 -15.60 2.23 18.34
CA PHE A 251 -14.89 3.39 18.87
C PHE A 251 -15.86 4.31 19.65
N GLY A 252 -15.55 4.57 20.92
CA GLY A 252 -16.36 5.44 21.78
C GLY A 252 -17.29 4.72 22.76
N GLU A 253 -17.67 3.46 22.51
CA GLU A 253 -18.63 2.74 23.37
C GLU A 253 -18.16 2.57 24.81
N LYS A 254 -16.84 2.43 24.98
CA LYS A 254 -16.18 2.31 26.28
C LYS A 254 -15.41 3.57 26.66
N VAL A 255 -15.54 4.67 25.93
CA VAL A 255 -14.79 5.90 26.20
C VAL A 255 -15.63 6.81 27.09
N TRP A 256 -15.08 7.27 28.20
CA TRP A 256 -15.76 8.22 29.07
C TRP A 256 -14.86 9.41 29.43
N TRP A 257 -15.51 10.57 29.60
CA TRP A 257 -14.87 11.79 30.06
C TRP A 257 -14.73 11.77 31.58
N THR A 258 -13.52 12.02 32.10
CA THR A 258 -13.21 11.89 33.53
C THR A 258 -13.31 13.20 34.31
N LYS A 259 -13.57 14.33 33.64
CA LYS A 259 -13.70 15.64 34.29
C LYS A 259 -15.15 16.13 34.44
N GLY A 260 -16.12 15.28 34.12
CA GLY A 260 -17.55 15.63 34.22
C GLY A 260 -18.18 15.15 35.51
N SER A 261 -18.98 16.02 36.12
CA SER A 261 -19.97 15.64 37.14
C SER A 261 -21.23 15.13 36.43
N PRO A 262 -21.89 14.05 36.90
CA PRO A 262 -23.21 13.68 36.38
C PRO A 262 -24.15 14.88 36.50
N GLY A 263 -24.79 15.28 35.39
CA GLY A 263 -25.81 16.31 35.42
C GLY A 263 -26.91 15.91 36.39
N ARG A 264 -27.22 16.75 37.38
CA ARG A 264 -28.39 16.56 38.23
C ARG A 264 -29.63 16.65 37.33
N ARG A 265 -30.39 15.55 37.28
CA ARG A 265 -31.74 15.54 36.71
C ARG A 265 -32.70 16.31 37.61
#